data_AF-A0AA35U405-F1
#
_entry.id   AF-A0AA35U405-F1
#
_cell.length_a   1.000
_cell.length_b   1.000
_cell.length_c   1.000
_cell.angle_alpha   90.00
_cell.angle_beta   90.00
_cell.angle_gamma   90.00
#
_symmetry.space_group_name_H-M   'P 1'
#
loop_
_entity.id
_entity.type
_entity.pdbx_description
1 polymer ?
#
loop_
_entity_poly.entity_id
_entity_poly.type
_entity_poly.pdbx_seq_one_letter_code
_entity_poly.pdbx_strand_id
1 'polypeptide(L)'
;MKAIIEEGTPEMAKKMQDLALAEGALPRHLHTSLFTASSDNRLLTHRQLSRHLVGRWVTGNPTANALLHRVVPLGLMQYLKSNEKVPEEADRMHVRDN
;
A
#
# COMPACT_ATOMS: atom_id res chain seq x y z
N MET A 1 -5.89 9.38 7.83
CA MET A 1 -5.24 9.13 6.53
C MET A 1 -6.11 8.27 5.59
N LYS A 2 -6.72 7.17 6.07
CA LYS A 2 -7.68 6.36 5.28
C LYS A 2 -8.83 7.20 4.69
N ALA A 3 -9.52 7.99 5.51
CA ALA A 3 -10.63 8.86 5.09
C ALA A 3 -10.26 9.87 3.99
N ILE A 4 -9.08 10.51 4.04
CA ILE A 4 -8.71 11.55 3.06
C ILE A 4 -8.52 10.97 1.64
N ILE A 5 -8.11 9.71 1.53
CA ILE A 5 -7.90 9.04 0.23
C ILE A 5 -9.18 8.31 -0.23
N GLU A 6 -10.08 7.96 0.69
CA GLU A 6 -11.39 7.34 0.39
C GLU A 6 -12.48 8.35 0.06
N GLU A 7 -12.46 9.52 0.70
CA GLU A 7 -13.54 10.52 0.70
C GLU A 7 -13.10 11.85 0.06
N GLY A 8 -11.83 11.96 -0.36
CA GLY A 8 -11.29 13.16 -1.01
C GLY A 8 -11.61 13.22 -2.50
N THR A 9 -11.55 14.43 -3.08
CA THR A 9 -11.70 14.61 -4.52
C THR A 9 -10.53 13.93 -5.28
N PRO A 10 -10.71 13.57 -6.57
CA PRO A 10 -9.64 12.97 -7.37
C PRO A 10 -8.35 13.81 -7.39
N GLU A 11 -8.46 15.13 -7.38
CA GLU A 11 -7.32 16.06 -7.35
C GLU A 11 -6.58 16.00 -6.01
N MET A 12 -7.32 15.92 -4.90
CA MET A 12 -6.74 15.75 -3.58
C MET A 12 -6.03 14.40 -3.46
N ALA A 13 -6.65 13.34 -3.99
CA ALA A 13 -6.05 12.02 -4.03
C ALA A 13 -4.73 12.06 -4.82
N LYS A 14 -4.72 12.64 -6.03
CA LYS A 14 -3.51 12.82 -6.85
C LYS A 14 -2.40 13.53 -6.07
N LYS A 15 -2.72 14.67 -5.44
CA LYS A 15 -1.76 15.44 -4.65
C LYS A 15 -1.20 14.63 -3.48
N MET A 16 -2.03 13.84 -2.81
CA MET A 16 -1.60 12.93 -1.74
C MET A 16 -0.68 11.82 -2.25
N GLN A 17 -0.91 11.28 -3.45
CA GLN A 17 -0.01 10.29 -4.06
C GLN A 17 1.37 10.89 -4.33
N ASP A 18 1.40 12.11 -4.89
CA ASP A 18 2.65 12.79 -5.23
C ASP A 18 3.44 13.17 -3.97
N LEU A 19 2.77 13.65 -2.92
CA LEU A 19 3.39 13.91 -1.61
C LEU A 19 3.93 12.64 -0.96
N ALA A 20 3.18 11.53 -1.00
CA ALA A 20 3.64 10.27 -0.44
C ALA A 20 4.92 9.75 -1.13
N LEU A 21 5.08 10.05 -2.41
CA LEU A 21 6.31 9.77 -3.15
C LEU A 21 7.45 10.72 -2.75
N ALA A 22 7.18 12.04 -2.74
CA ALA A 22 8.18 13.07 -2.46
C ALA A 22 8.75 13.00 -1.04
N GLU A 23 7.93 12.67 -0.05
CA GLU A 23 8.32 12.56 1.36
C GLU A 23 8.84 11.16 1.74
N GLY A 24 8.91 10.22 0.80
CA GLY A 24 9.37 8.86 1.06
C GLY A 24 8.39 8.00 1.87
N ALA A 25 7.14 8.43 2.04
CA ALA A 25 6.11 7.64 2.70
C ALA A 25 5.82 6.33 1.94
N LEU A 26 5.79 6.36 0.61
CA LEU A 26 5.57 5.18 -0.23
C LEU A 26 6.61 4.07 0.03
N PRO A 27 7.94 4.28 -0.11
CA PRO A 27 8.93 3.24 0.18
C PRO A 27 8.93 2.80 1.65
N ARG A 28 8.64 3.70 2.60
CA ARG A 28 8.51 3.36 4.02
C ARG A 28 7.36 2.37 4.27
N HIS A 29 6.18 2.67 3.74
CA HIS A 29 5.01 1.79 3.88
C HIS A 29 5.14 0.51 3.04
N LEU A 30 5.85 0.54 1.91
CA LEU A 30 6.19 -0.66 1.17
C LEU A 30 7.05 -1.62 2.02
N HIS A 31 8.08 -1.10 2.68
CA HIS A 31 8.90 -1.89 3.59
C HIS A 31 8.05 -2.50 4.72
N THR A 32 7.21 -1.70 5.40
CA THR A 32 6.30 -2.19 6.44
C THR A 32 5.37 -3.29 5.90
N SER A 33 4.83 -3.12 4.69
CA SER A 33 3.89 -4.06 4.06
C SER A 33 4.49 -5.43 3.80
N LEU A 34 5.77 -5.46 3.40
CA LEU A 34 6.49 -6.66 2.99
C LEU A 34 7.19 -7.36 4.15
N PHE A 35 7.83 -6.60 5.04
CA PHE A 35 8.79 -7.15 6.01
C PHE A 35 8.29 -7.19 7.46
N THR A 36 7.08 -6.71 7.75
CA THR A 36 6.53 -6.84 9.12
C THR A 36 6.11 -8.28 9.37
N ALA A 37 6.93 -9.02 10.12
CA ALA A 37 6.62 -10.33 10.69
C ALA A 37 6.51 -10.19 12.22
N SER A 38 5.31 -10.37 12.77
CA SER A 38 5.04 -10.21 14.20
C SER A 38 3.80 -10.99 14.62
N SER A 39 3.69 -11.32 15.90
CA SER A 39 2.46 -11.77 16.56
C SER A 39 1.69 -10.62 17.23
N ASP A 40 2.29 -9.42 17.32
CA ASP A 40 1.64 -8.22 17.87
C ASP A 40 0.55 -7.72 16.91
N ASN A 41 -0.70 -7.78 17.36
CA ASN A 41 -1.87 -7.36 16.58
C ASN A 41 -1.75 -5.90 16.10
N ARG A 42 -1.18 -4.99 16.89
CA ARG A 42 -1.01 -3.59 16.51
C ARG A 42 -0.08 -3.43 15.32
N LEU A 43 1.02 -4.19 15.30
CA LEU A 43 1.96 -4.21 14.18
C LEU A 43 1.33 -4.85 12.93
N LEU A 44 0.50 -5.89 13.12
CA LEU A 44 -0.23 -6.52 12.02
C LEU A 44 -1.30 -5.60 11.41
N THR A 45 -2.04 -4.85 12.22
CA THR A 45 -2.98 -3.82 11.72
C THR A 45 -2.23 -2.71 10.97
N HIS A 46 -1.07 -2.27 11.47
CA HIS A 46 -0.25 -1.28 10.77
C HIS A 46 0.30 -1.78 9.43
N ARG A 47 0.68 -3.07 9.35
CA ARG A 47 1.05 -3.73 8.09
C ARG A 47 -0.11 -3.74 7.09
N GLN A 48 -1.31 -4.11 7.52
CA GLN A 48 -2.48 -4.15 6.65
C GLN A 48 -2.87 -2.75 6.13
N LEU A 49 -2.81 -1.73 7.00
CA LEU A 49 -3.01 -0.34 6.61
C LEU A 49 -1.96 0.10 5.58
N SER A 50 -0.69 -0.26 5.80
CA SER A 50 0.40 0.07 4.87
C SER A 50 0.16 -0.53 3.48
N ARG A 51 -0.33 -1.78 3.40
CA ARG A 51 -0.69 -2.43 2.13
C ARG A 51 -1.77 -1.67 1.38
N HIS A 52 -2.81 -1.24 2.10
CA HIS A 52 -3.87 -0.41 1.53
C HIS A 52 -3.34 0.92 0.98
N LEU A 53 -2.48 1.61 1.74
CA LEU A 53 -1.89 2.87 1.32
C LEU A 53 -1.01 2.71 0.08
N VAL A 54 -0.17 1.67 0.04
CA VAL A 54 0.67 1.38 -1.14
C VAL A 54 -0.19 1.17 -2.38
N GLY A 55 -1.25 0.36 -2.31
CA GLY A 55 -2.17 0.16 -3.43
C GLY A 55 -2.80 1.46 -3.91
N ARG A 56 -3.26 2.31 -2.98
CA ARG A 56 -3.85 3.62 -3.29
C ARG A 56 -2.87 4.61 -3.90
N TRP A 57 -1.63 4.63 -3.42
CA TRP A 57 -0.62 5.57 -3.92
C TRP A 57 -0.08 5.23 -5.29
N VAL A 58 -0.13 3.95 -5.67
CA VAL A 58 0.36 3.45 -6.96
C VAL A 58 -0.72 3.50 -8.04
N THR A 59 -1.98 3.25 -7.68
CA THR A 59 -3.08 3.18 -8.64
C THR A 59 -3.24 4.49 -9.39
N GLY A 60 -3.16 4.45 -10.72
CA GLY A 60 -3.28 5.65 -11.57
C GLY A 60 -2.10 6.63 -11.47
N ASN A 61 -1.00 6.27 -10.81
CA ASN A 61 0.22 7.07 -10.71
C ASN A 61 1.39 6.40 -11.44
N PRO A 62 1.71 6.80 -12.69
CA PRO A 62 2.78 6.20 -13.48
C PRO A 62 4.15 6.28 -12.81
N THR A 63 4.44 7.35 -12.09
CA THR A 63 5.73 7.56 -11.41
C THR A 63 5.90 6.60 -10.25
N ALA A 64 4.89 6.47 -9.39
CA ALA A 64 4.89 5.50 -8.29
C ALA A 64 4.96 4.05 -8.80
N ASN A 65 4.25 3.72 -9.87
CA ASN A 65 4.31 2.41 -10.49
C ASN A 65 5.71 2.12 -11.09
N ALA A 66 6.32 3.11 -11.74
CA ALA A 66 7.66 2.98 -12.27
C ALA A 66 8.73 2.86 -11.16
N LEU A 67 8.51 3.42 -9.97
CA LEU A 67 9.35 3.15 -8.80
C LEU A 67 9.23 1.69 -8.37
N LEU A 68 8.00 1.16 -8.23
CA LEU A 68 7.77 -0.23 -7.85
C LEU A 68 8.49 -1.22 -8.78
N HIS A 69 8.39 -1.01 -10.08
CA HIS A 69 9.07 -1.84 -11.07
C HIS A 69 10.61 -1.82 -10.94
N ARG A 70 11.19 -0.78 -10.36
CA ARG A 70 12.64 -0.67 -10.16
C ARG A 70 13.12 -1.24 -8.83
N VAL A 71 12.29 -1.21 -7.79
CA VAL A 71 12.68 -1.67 -6.44
C VAL A 71 12.35 -3.15 -6.19
N VAL A 72 11.43 -3.72 -6.95
CA VAL A 72 11.03 -5.14 -6.82
C VAL A 72 11.85 -6.01 -7.78
N PRO A 73 12.45 -7.13 -7.30
CA PRO A 73 13.13 -8.08 -8.17
C PRO A 73 12.22 -8.65 -9.27
N LEU A 74 12.78 -8.88 -10.46
CA LEU A 74 12.01 -9.31 -11.64
C LEU A 74 11.19 -10.58 -11.41
N GLY A 75 11.74 -11.57 -10.68
CA GLY A 75 11.03 -12.81 -10.36
C GLY A 75 9.78 -12.58 -9.51
N LEU A 76 9.85 -11.66 -8.53
CA LEU A 76 8.68 -11.30 -7.73
C LEU A 76 7.66 -10.53 -8.57
N MET A 77 8.13 -9.65 -9.47
CA MET A 77 7.24 -8.93 -10.39
C MET A 77 6.48 -9.88 -11.33
N GLN A 78 7.11 -10.97 -11.78
CA GLN A 78 6.42 -12.02 -12.54
C GLN A 78 5.41 -12.77 -11.67
N TYR A 79 5.79 -13.11 -10.44
CA TYR A 79 4.89 -13.79 -9.50
C TYR A 79 3.63 -12.97 -9.20
N LEU A 80 3.72 -11.64 -9.10
CA LEU A 80 2.57 -10.75 -8.93
C LEU A 80 1.57 -10.77 -10.11
N LYS A 81 1.95 -11.31 -11.27
CA LYS A 81 1.08 -11.53 -12.44
C LYS A 81 0.52 -12.95 -12.51
N SER A 82 0.81 -13.80 -11.52
CA SER A 82 0.29 -15.17 -11.45
C SER A 82 -1.24 -15.15 -11.28
N ASN A 83 -1.90 -16.17 -11.80
CA ASN A 83 -3.32 -16.44 -11.58
C ASN A 83 -3.57 -17.30 -10.33
N GLU A 84 -2.52 -17.61 -9.56
CA GLU A 84 -2.65 -18.32 -8.29
C GLU A 84 -3.53 -17.55 -7.30
N LYS A 85 -4.30 -18.30 -6.49
CA LYS A 85 -5.14 -17.69 -5.45
C LYS A 85 -4.24 -17.05 -4.39
N VAL A 86 -4.49 -15.78 -4.10
CA VAL A 86 -3.81 -15.07 -3.00
C VAL A 86 -4.13 -15.75 -1.67
N PRO A 87 -3.13 -15.99 -0.79
CA PRO A 87 -3.39 -16.50 0.55
C PRO A 87 -4.36 -15.62 1.32
N GLU A 88 -5.25 -16.23 2.11
CA GLU A 88 -6.20 -15.48 2.93
C GLU A 88 -5.47 -14.80 4.10
N GLU A 89 -5.75 -13.51 4.31
CA GLU A 89 -5.27 -12.74 5.44
C GLU A 89 -6.47 -12.26 6.27
N ALA A 90 -6.44 -12.49 7.58
CA ALA A 90 -7.46 -11.98 8.48
C ALA A 90 -7.54 -10.45 8.41
N ASP A 91 -8.75 -9.91 8.26
CA ASP A 91 -8.98 -8.46 8.34
C ASP A 91 -8.87 -8.00 9.80
N ARG A 92 -7.91 -7.12 10.06
CA ARG A 92 -7.59 -6.56 11.38
C ARG A 92 -7.83 -5.06 11.44
N MET A 93 -8.39 -4.46 10.38
CA MET A 93 -8.73 -3.05 10.36
C MET A 93 -10.13 -2.85 10.93
N HIS A 94 -10.27 -2.04 11.98
CA HIS A 94 -11.58 -1.67 12.50
C HIS A 94 -12.35 -0.84 11.46
N VAL A 95 -13.59 -1.25 11.16
CA VAL A 95 -14.58 -0.40 10.51
C VAL A 95 -14.97 0.67 11.52
N ARG A 96 -14.85 1.95 11.15
CA ARG A 96 -15.36 3.03 12.01
C ARG A 96 -16.87 3.11 11.74
N ASP A 97 -17.67 3.01 12.79
CA ASP A 97 -19.06 3.42 12.74
C ASP A 97 -19.06 4.95 12.59
N ASN A 98 -19.42 5.43 11.40
CA ASN A 98 -19.66 6.84 11.12
C ASN A 98 -21.17 7.09 11.07
#